data_AF-A0A9Q1GFA6-F1
#
_entry.id   AF-A0A9Q1GFA6-F1
#
_cell.length_a   1.000
_cell.length_b   1.000
_cell.length_c   1.000
_cell.angle_alpha   90.00
_cell.angle_beta   90.00
_cell.angle_gamma   90.00
#
_symmetry.space_group_name_H-M   'P 1'
#
loop_
_entity.id
_entity.type
_entity.pdbx_description
1 polymer ?
#
loop_
_entity_poly.entity_id
_entity_poly.type
_entity_poly.pdbx_seq_one_letter_code
_entity_poly.pdbx_strand_id
1 'polypeptide(L)'
;MYFHGARFSNYEAWLSDPTHIGPSAQVVWPIVGQEILNGDVGGGFRGIQITSGFFQIWRASGITSELQLYCTAIGALVFAALMLFAGSLTIVVAHHMYSMPPYPYLATDYGTQLSLFTHHMWIGGFLIVGAAAHAAIFMVRDYDPTTLDTTI
;
A
#
# COMPACT_ATOMS: atom_id res chain seq x y z
N MET A 1 -4.63 -1.64 -7.54
CA MET A 1 -5.28 -1.16 -6.30
C MET A 1 -6.55 -0.37 -6.61
N TYR A 2 -6.48 0.79 -7.27
CA TYR A 2 -7.68 1.59 -7.62
C TYR A 2 -8.75 0.81 -8.41
N PHE A 3 -8.36 0.01 -9.41
CA PHE A 3 -9.32 -0.78 -10.20
C PHE A 3 -10.08 -1.82 -9.36
N HIS A 4 -9.41 -2.47 -8.42
CA HIS A 4 -10.07 -3.41 -7.50
C HIS A 4 -11.07 -2.69 -6.59
N GLY A 5 -10.70 -1.51 -6.08
CA GLY A 5 -11.61 -0.61 -5.37
C GLY A 5 -12.83 -0.22 -6.19
N ALA A 6 -12.67 0.01 -7.49
CA ALA A 6 -13.77 0.42 -8.36
C ALA A 6 -14.71 -0.71 -8.80
N ARG A 7 -14.31 -1.99 -8.68
CA ARG A 7 -15.03 -3.10 -9.34
C ARG A 7 -15.37 -4.28 -8.45
N PHE A 8 -14.61 -4.50 -7.38
CA PHE A 8 -14.70 -5.70 -6.54
C PHE A 8 -14.64 -5.33 -5.06
N SER A 9 -15.22 -4.19 -4.70
CA SER A 9 -15.12 -3.63 -3.36
C SER A 9 -16.46 -3.18 -2.82
N ASN A 10 -16.51 -2.92 -1.52
CA ASN A 10 -17.65 -2.29 -0.84
C ASN A 10 -17.36 -0.82 -0.49
N TYR A 11 -16.58 -0.10 -1.30
CA TYR A 11 -16.09 1.24 -0.96
C TYR A 11 -17.20 2.27 -0.69
N GLU A 12 -18.24 2.33 -1.52
CA GLU A 12 -19.36 3.27 -1.31
C GLU A 12 -20.19 2.90 -0.08
N ALA A 13 -20.40 1.61 0.17
CA ALA A 13 -21.05 1.14 1.39
C ALA A 13 -20.22 1.50 2.64
N TRP A 14 -18.92 1.25 2.62
CA TRP A 14 -18.00 1.63 3.68
C TRP A 14 -17.97 3.15 3.92
N LEU A 15 -18.03 3.97 2.87
CA LEU A 15 -18.09 5.43 3.01
C LEU A 15 -19.30 5.88 3.83
N SER A 16 -20.43 5.18 3.68
CA SER A 16 -21.68 5.47 4.38
C SER A 16 -21.66 5.08 5.87
N ASP A 17 -20.96 4.00 6.25
CA ASP A 17 -20.76 3.59 7.65
C ASP A 17 -19.34 3.03 7.87
N PRO A 18 -18.33 3.91 8.05
CA PRO A 18 -16.92 3.52 8.15
C PRO A 18 -16.56 2.81 9.45
N THR A 19 -17.45 2.87 10.44
CA THR A 19 -17.22 2.35 11.79
C THR A 19 -17.68 0.91 11.95
N HIS A 20 -18.66 0.46 11.17
CA HIS A 20 -19.20 -0.90 11.29
C HIS A 20 -18.99 -1.76 10.05
N ILE A 21 -18.80 -1.16 8.88
CA ILE A 21 -18.51 -1.90 7.65
C ILE A 21 -16.99 -2.12 7.55
N GLY A 22 -16.58 -3.37 7.33
CA GLY A 22 -15.18 -3.71 7.10
C GLY A 22 -14.75 -3.39 5.67
N PRO A 23 -13.57 -2.80 5.44
CA PRO A 23 -13.08 -2.54 4.08
C PRO A 23 -12.76 -3.85 3.36
N SER A 24 -13.31 -4.06 2.17
CA SER A 24 -13.04 -5.24 1.33
C SER A 24 -12.90 -4.84 -0.13
N ALA A 25 -11.91 -5.39 -0.84
CA ALA A 25 -11.65 -5.09 -2.26
C ALA A 25 -11.17 -6.31 -3.08
N GLN A 26 -11.42 -7.52 -2.56
CA GLN A 26 -11.06 -8.76 -3.23
C GLN A 26 -12.16 -9.79 -3.03
N VAL A 27 -12.59 -10.40 -4.14
CA VAL A 27 -13.62 -11.43 -4.19
C VAL A 27 -13.04 -12.70 -4.79
N VAL A 28 -13.34 -13.83 -4.16
CA VAL A 28 -12.88 -15.16 -4.57
C VAL A 28 -13.93 -15.85 -5.41
N TRP A 29 -13.53 -16.49 -6.50
CA TRP A 29 -14.44 -17.27 -7.34
C TRP A 29 -14.85 -18.61 -6.70
N PRO A 30 -16.12 -19.04 -6.85
CA PRO A 30 -16.63 -20.27 -6.26
C PRO A 30 -16.30 -21.49 -7.13
N ILE A 31 -15.09 -22.03 -6.97
CA ILE A 31 -14.63 -23.18 -7.77
C ILE A 31 -14.61 -24.47 -6.94
N VAL A 32 -14.01 -24.44 -5.75
CA VAL A 32 -13.72 -25.62 -4.94
C VAL A 32 -14.15 -25.49 -3.46
N GLY A 33 -15.08 -24.58 -3.15
CA GLY A 33 -15.44 -24.25 -1.76
C GLY A 33 -14.65 -23.08 -1.17
N GLN A 34 -13.69 -22.53 -1.93
CA GLN A 34 -12.88 -21.37 -1.51
C GLN A 34 -13.67 -20.07 -1.36
N GLU A 35 -14.92 -20.02 -1.84
CA GLU A 35 -15.84 -18.91 -1.59
C GLU A 35 -16.18 -18.74 -0.11
N ILE A 36 -15.85 -19.71 0.76
CA ILE A 36 -15.85 -19.53 2.22
C ILE A 36 -14.96 -18.35 2.66
N LEU A 37 -13.95 -18.00 1.86
CA LEU A 37 -13.08 -16.83 2.09
C LEU A 37 -13.80 -15.50 1.84
N ASN A 38 -14.93 -15.50 1.13
CA ASN A 38 -15.78 -14.31 0.97
C ASN A 38 -16.63 -14.11 2.22
N GLY A 39 -15.99 -13.64 3.29
CA GLY A 39 -16.63 -13.32 4.56
C GLY A 39 -17.65 -12.19 4.42
N ASP A 40 -18.65 -12.18 5.29
CA ASP A 40 -19.57 -11.04 5.41
C ASP A 40 -18.86 -9.88 6.11
N VAL A 41 -18.64 -8.80 5.36
CA VAL A 41 -17.93 -7.60 5.82
C VAL A 41 -18.87 -6.42 6.04
N GLY A 42 -20.19 -6.63 5.96
CA GLY A 42 -21.20 -5.58 6.06
C GLY A 42 -21.48 -4.86 4.73
N GLY A 43 -22.54 -4.05 4.71
CA GLY A 43 -22.99 -3.34 3.51
C GLY A 43 -23.58 -4.25 2.42
N GLY A 44 -24.01 -5.47 2.77
CA GLY A 44 -24.52 -6.45 1.82
C GLY A 44 -23.45 -7.07 0.91
N PHE A 45 -22.17 -6.85 1.22
CA PHE A 45 -21.03 -7.33 0.43
C PHE A 45 -20.30 -8.48 1.11
N ARG A 46 -19.83 -9.44 0.31
CA ARG A 46 -19.02 -10.56 0.77
C ARG A 46 -17.71 -10.64 0.01
N GLY A 47 -16.61 -10.66 0.75
CA GLY A 47 -15.27 -10.65 0.17
C GLY A 47 -14.20 -10.78 1.25
N ILE A 48 -12.94 -10.69 0.82
CA ILE A 48 -11.79 -10.70 1.73
C ILE A 48 -11.65 -9.29 2.33
N GLN A 49 -11.62 -9.20 3.66
CA GLN A 49 -11.32 -7.95 4.35
C GLN A 49 -9.85 -7.57 4.11
N ILE A 50 -9.61 -6.34 3.66
CA ILE A 50 -8.27 -5.83 3.37
C ILE A 50 -7.74 -5.01 4.55
N THR A 51 -6.43 -5.04 4.78
CA THR A 51 -5.75 -4.30 5.86
C THR A 51 -4.70 -3.32 5.33
N SER A 52 -4.79 -2.96 4.05
CA SER A 52 -3.82 -2.09 3.37
C SER A 52 -4.11 -0.59 3.53
N GLY A 53 -5.25 -0.21 4.12
CA GLY A 53 -5.61 1.20 4.38
C GLY A 53 -6.07 2.02 3.17
N PHE A 54 -6.35 1.39 2.02
CA PHE A 54 -6.69 2.12 0.79
C PHE A 54 -8.01 2.90 0.91
N PHE A 55 -9.00 2.40 1.63
CA PHE A 55 -10.29 3.06 1.78
C PHE A 55 -10.14 4.39 2.55
N GLN A 56 -9.33 4.41 3.61
CA GLN A 56 -9.02 5.60 4.38
C GLN A 56 -8.22 6.62 3.56
N ILE A 57 -7.31 6.17 2.69
CA ILE A 57 -6.56 7.02 1.74
C ILE A 57 -7.48 7.66 0.70
N TRP A 58 -8.37 6.88 0.09
CA TRP A 58 -9.29 7.38 -0.93
C TRP A 58 -10.28 8.39 -0.35
N ARG A 59 -10.78 8.13 0.86
CA ARG A 59 -11.64 9.08 1.58
C ARG A 59 -10.92 10.39 1.89
N ALA A 60 -9.68 10.31 2.36
CA ALA A 60 -8.86 11.51 2.62
C ALA A 60 -8.60 12.32 1.34
N SER A 61 -8.60 11.66 0.18
CA SER A 61 -8.44 12.26 -1.14
C SER A 61 -9.75 12.83 -1.70
N GLY A 62 -10.85 12.78 -0.94
CA GLY A 62 -12.18 13.25 -1.36
C GLY A 62 -12.88 12.36 -2.38
N ILE A 63 -12.43 11.11 -2.55
CA ILE A 63 -13.04 10.17 -3.49
C ILE A 63 -14.35 9.66 -2.89
N THR A 64 -15.46 9.84 -3.59
CA THR A 64 -16.81 9.50 -3.09
C THR A 64 -17.53 8.45 -3.93
N SER A 65 -16.99 8.07 -5.10
CA SER A 65 -17.63 7.08 -5.98
C SER A 65 -16.64 6.15 -6.67
N GLU A 66 -17.12 4.98 -7.06
CA GLU A 66 -16.35 3.98 -7.81
C GLU A 66 -15.89 4.49 -9.18
N LEU A 67 -16.65 5.40 -9.80
CA LEU A 67 -16.29 6.01 -11.08
C LEU A 67 -14.96 6.77 -10.97
N GLN A 68 -14.76 7.51 -9.89
CA GLN A 68 -13.52 8.24 -9.66
C GLN A 68 -12.33 7.29 -9.50
N LEU A 69 -12.51 6.19 -8.74
CA LEU A 69 -11.49 5.14 -8.61
C LEU A 69 -11.15 4.50 -9.96
N TYR A 70 -12.15 4.26 -10.80
CA TYR A 70 -11.94 3.71 -12.14
C TYR A 70 -11.13 4.67 -13.02
N CYS A 71 -11.49 5.96 -13.05
CA CYS A 71 -10.77 6.99 -13.79
C CYS A 71 -9.31 7.11 -13.30
N THR A 72 -9.07 7.11 -12.00
CA THR A 72 -7.71 7.12 -11.42
C THR A 72 -6.93 5.88 -11.82
N ALA A 73 -7.56 4.70 -11.87
CA ALA A 73 -6.90 3.46 -12.30
C ALA A 73 -6.42 3.54 -13.76
N ILE A 74 -7.25 4.07 -14.67
CA ILE A 74 -6.88 4.27 -16.07
C ILE A 74 -5.76 5.31 -16.19
N GLY A 75 -5.87 6.44 -15.49
CA GLY A 75 -4.82 7.47 -15.47
C GLY A 75 -3.48 6.92 -14.97
N ALA A 76 -3.50 6.12 -13.90
CA ALA A 76 -2.29 5.48 -13.36
C ALA A 76 -1.68 4.46 -14.33
N LEU A 77 -2.50 3.72 -15.08
CA LEU A 77 -2.00 2.78 -16.11
C LEU A 77 -1.29 3.51 -17.25
N VAL A 78 -1.88 4.62 -17.72
CA VAL A 78 -1.25 5.49 -18.74
C VAL A 78 0.05 6.09 -18.19
N PHE A 79 0.04 6.57 -16.95
CA PHE A 79 1.22 7.14 -16.31
C PHE A 79 2.33 6.10 -16.08
N ALA A 80 2.00 4.86 -15.73
CA ALA A 80 2.97 3.77 -15.61
C ALA A 80 3.64 3.44 -16.96
N ALA A 81 2.87 3.46 -18.06
CA ALA A 81 3.43 3.31 -19.40
C ALA A 81 4.38 4.45 -19.76
N LEU A 82 4.11 5.68 -19.29
CA LEU A 82 4.99 6.84 -19.47
C LEU A 82 6.23 6.83 -18.55
N MET A 83 6.09 6.31 -17.32
CA MET A 83 7.16 6.22 -16.31
C MET A 83 8.07 5.00 -16.47
N LEU A 84 7.93 4.23 -17.55
CA LEU A 84 8.87 3.17 -17.94
C LEU A 84 10.33 3.67 -18.14
N PHE A 85 10.56 5.00 -18.02
CA PHE A 85 11.84 5.68 -18.21
C PHE A 85 12.38 6.50 -17.02
N ALA A 86 11.79 6.48 -15.82
CA ALA A 86 12.35 7.22 -14.68
C ALA A 86 11.99 6.61 -13.30
N GLY A 87 12.96 6.53 -12.38
CA GLY A 87 12.72 6.03 -11.03
C GLY A 87 13.61 6.67 -9.97
N SER A 88 12.97 7.23 -8.93
CA SER A 88 13.18 6.94 -7.49
C SER A 88 12.90 8.15 -6.59
N LEU A 89 12.11 7.96 -5.51
CA LEU A 89 12.24 8.64 -4.19
C LEU A 89 11.17 8.10 -3.19
N THR A 90 11.47 7.05 -2.41
CA THR A 90 10.44 6.39 -1.54
C THR A 90 10.75 6.32 -0.04
N ILE A 91 11.80 6.98 0.48
CA ILE A 91 12.32 6.66 1.82
C ILE A 91 11.78 7.57 2.98
N VAL A 92 11.18 8.73 2.69
CA VAL A 92 10.75 9.69 3.75
C VAL A 92 9.33 9.39 4.32
N VAL A 93 8.49 8.67 3.58
CA VAL A 93 7.05 8.51 3.89
C VAL A 93 6.80 7.52 5.05
N ALA A 94 7.67 6.52 5.22
CA ALA A 94 7.45 5.41 6.16
C ALA A 94 7.46 5.82 7.65
N HIS A 95 8.28 6.79 8.05
CA HIS A 95 8.49 7.11 9.47
C HIS A 95 7.40 8.00 10.09
N HIS A 96 6.61 8.72 9.28
CA HIS A 96 5.60 9.66 9.79
C HIS A 96 4.22 9.03 10.02
N MET A 97 3.88 7.94 9.32
CA MET A 97 2.50 7.42 9.30
C MET A 97 2.08 6.61 10.55
N TYR A 98 3.03 6.10 11.35
CA TYR A 98 2.72 5.32 12.55
C TYR A 98 2.39 6.20 13.77
N SER A 99 3.12 7.31 13.96
CA SER A 99 2.96 8.19 15.14
C SER A 99 1.90 9.29 14.94
N MET A 100 1.47 9.55 13.70
CA MET A 100 0.41 10.49 13.36
C MET A 100 -0.48 9.88 12.28
N PRO A 101 -1.54 9.12 12.64
CA PRO A 101 -2.46 8.53 11.66
C PRO A 101 -3.06 9.64 10.79
N PRO A 102 -2.65 9.81 9.52
CA PRO A 102 -3.03 10.98 8.74
C PRO A 102 -4.39 10.78 8.04
N TYR A 103 -4.91 9.55 8.07
CA TYR A 103 -6.12 9.17 7.34
C TYR A 103 -7.32 8.98 8.26
N PRO A 104 -8.50 9.52 7.90
CA PRO A 104 -9.72 9.36 8.69
C PRO A 104 -10.07 7.88 8.92
N TYR A 105 -10.54 7.55 10.13
CA TYR A 105 -10.96 6.20 10.55
C TYR A 105 -9.86 5.12 10.53
N LEU A 106 -8.60 5.50 10.30
CA LEU A 106 -7.46 4.58 10.34
C LEU A 106 -7.09 4.17 11.79
N ALA A 107 -7.23 5.07 12.75
CA ALA A 107 -6.83 4.81 14.14
C ALA A 107 -7.71 3.77 14.85
N THR A 108 -8.96 3.61 14.40
CA THR A 108 -9.93 2.64 14.92
C THR A 108 -9.92 1.32 14.16
N ASP A 109 -9.20 1.24 13.04
CA ASP A 109 -8.98 0.00 12.28
C ASP A 109 -7.66 -0.64 12.71
N TYR A 110 -7.72 -1.44 13.77
CA TYR A 110 -6.55 -2.06 14.39
C TYR A 110 -5.83 -3.04 13.47
N GLY A 111 -6.56 -3.75 12.59
CA GLY A 111 -5.99 -4.67 11.63
C GLY A 111 -5.12 -3.94 10.61
N THR A 112 -5.59 -2.80 10.11
CA THR A 112 -4.83 -1.95 9.20
C THR A 112 -3.64 -1.29 9.88
N GLN A 113 -3.78 -0.81 11.12
CA GLN A 113 -2.65 -0.22 11.87
C GLN A 113 -1.48 -1.21 12.04
N LEU A 114 -1.78 -2.42 12.54
CA LEU A 114 -0.76 -3.45 12.72
C LEU A 114 -0.13 -3.86 11.40
N SER A 115 -0.94 -4.06 10.37
CA SER A 115 -0.46 -4.48 9.04
C SER A 115 0.48 -3.44 8.44
N LEU A 116 0.12 -2.16 8.47
CA LEU A 116 0.95 -1.07 7.95
C LEU A 116 2.27 -0.95 8.73
N PHE A 117 2.23 -1.02 10.06
CA PHE A 117 3.43 -0.97 10.89
C PHE A 117 4.38 -2.11 10.55
N THR A 118 3.92 -3.36 10.63
CA THR A 118 4.75 -4.53 10.37
C THR A 118 5.29 -4.53 8.93
N HIS A 119 4.45 -4.16 7.96
CA HIS A 119 4.86 -4.04 6.56
C HIS A 119 6.05 -3.09 6.38
N HIS A 120 5.98 -1.87 6.94
CA HIS A 120 7.06 -0.88 6.82
C HIS A 120 8.32 -1.28 7.61
N MET A 121 8.16 -1.92 8.78
CA MET A 121 9.29 -2.42 9.56
C MET A 121 10.10 -3.48 8.80
N TRP A 122 9.43 -4.42 8.14
CA TRP A 122 10.11 -5.45 7.34
C TRP A 122 10.81 -4.85 6.12
N ILE A 123 10.14 -3.95 5.38
CA ILE A 123 10.77 -3.27 4.25
C ILE A 123 12.01 -2.50 4.71
N GLY A 124 11.91 -1.75 5.82
CA GLY A 124 13.05 -1.05 6.41
C GLY A 124 14.19 -1.99 6.76
N GLY A 125 13.90 -3.13 7.39
CA GLY A 125 14.89 -4.16 7.71
C GLY A 125 15.62 -4.68 6.46
N PHE A 126 14.89 -5.01 5.40
CA PHE A 126 15.48 -5.47 4.14
C PHE A 126 16.36 -4.40 3.48
N LEU A 127 15.94 -3.14 3.50
CA LEU A 127 16.71 -2.04 2.91
C LEU A 127 18.00 -1.75 3.70
N ILE A 128 17.97 -1.84 5.04
CA ILE A 128 19.17 -1.67 5.89
C ILE A 128 20.20 -2.77 5.60
N VAL A 129 19.75 -4.03 5.59
CA VAL A 129 20.64 -5.17 5.28
C VAL A 129 21.17 -5.06 3.84
N GLY A 130 20.33 -4.65 2.89
CA GLY A 130 20.73 -4.38 1.50
C GLY A 130 21.79 -3.28 1.39
N ALA A 131 21.65 -2.18 2.15
CA ALA A 131 22.64 -1.11 2.18
C ALA A 131 23.99 -1.61 2.73
N ALA A 132 23.98 -2.38 3.82
CA ALA A 132 25.20 -2.97 4.37
C ALA A 132 25.85 -3.97 3.40
N ALA A 133 25.05 -4.80 2.72
CA ALA A 133 25.54 -5.72 1.70
C ALA A 133 26.18 -4.97 0.52
N HIS A 134 25.54 -3.90 0.03
CA HIS A 134 26.09 -3.06 -1.04
C HIS A 134 27.36 -2.32 -0.61
N ALA A 135 27.43 -1.85 0.63
CA ALA A 135 28.66 -1.26 1.17
C ALA A 135 29.80 -2.29 1.21
N ALA A 136 29.53 -3.53 1.64
CA ALA A 136 30.53 -4.60 1.60
C ALA A 136 30.96 -4.97 0.16
N ILE A 137 30.03 -5.00 -0.79
CA ILE A 137 30.32 -5.22 -2.22
C ILE A 137 31.23 -4.11 -2.75
N PHE A 138 30.93 -2.85 -2.44
CA PHE A 138 31.77 -1.71 -2.80
C PHE A 138 33.19 -1.87 -2.26
N MET A 139 33.34 -2.21 -0.96
CA MET A 139 34.65 -2.42 -0.35
C MET A 139 35.47 -3.56 -0.99
N VAL A 140 34.82 -4.55 -1.57
CA VAL A 140 35.49 -5.69 -2.23
C VAL A 140 35.80 -5.40 -3.70
N ARG A 141 34.92 -4.69 -4.40
CA ARG A 141 35.00 -4.55 -5.86
C ARG A 141 35.55 -3.21 -6.34
N ASP A 142 35.14 -2.13 -5.68
CA ASP A 142 35.28 -0.77 -6.21
C ASP A 142 36.14 0.12 -5.31
N TYR A 143 36.43 -0.30 -4.08
CA TYR A 143 37.33 0.42 -3.18
C TYR A 143 38.78 0.29 -3.64
N ASP A 144 39.37 1.45 -3.95
CA ASP A 144 40.81 1.61 -4.19
C ASP A 144 41.35 2.64 -3.18
N PRO A 145 42.25 2.25 -2.26
CA PRO A 145 42.79 3.15 -1.24
C PRO A 145 43.51 4.37 -1.83
N THR A 146 44.01 4.29 -3.06
CA THR A 146 44.75 5.40 -3.71
C THR A 146 43.84 6.55 -4.16
N THR A 147 42.54 6.29 -4.32
CA THR A 147 41.55 7.31 -4.72
C THR A 147 41.16 8.26 -3.58
N LEU A 148 41.46 7.89 -2.33
CA LEU A 148 41.20 8.72 -1.14
C LEU A 148 42.38 9.62 -0.74
N ASP A 149 43.58 9.35 -1.27
CA ASP A 149 44.81 10.10 -0.97
C ASP A 149 45.00 11.35 -1.87
N THR A 150 44.20 11.53 -2.93
CA THR A 150 44.35 12.66 -3.87
C THR A 150 43.67 13.97 -3.44
N THR A 151 43.14 14.04 -2.22
CA THR A 151 42.44 15.24 -1.68
C THR A 151 43.15 15.90 -0.49
N ILE A 152 44.48 15.73 -0.37
CA ILE A 152 45.32 16.48 0.59
C ILE A 152 46.43 17.22 -0.14
#